data_AF-A0A7X7SIV5-F1
#
_entry.id   AF-A0A7X7SIV5-F1
#
_cell.length_a   1.000
_cell.length_b   1.000
_cell.length_c   1.000
_cell.angle_alpha   90.00
_cell.angle_beta   90.00
_cell.angle_gamma   90.00
#
_symmetry.space_group_name_H-M   'P 1'
#
loop_
_entity.id
_entity.type
_entity.pdbx_description
1 polymer ?
#
loop_
_entity_poly.entity_id
_entity_poly.type
_entity_poly.pdbx_seq_one_letter_code
_entity_poly.pdbx_strand_id
1 'polypeptide(L)' 'MKLHELVEYLDGYLRVAEIPDYPGALNGLQVEGTRDVHRIAVSVDASEATVRAAVDANADMLLVHHGLFWDGN' A
#
# COMPACT_ATOMS: atom_id res chain seq x y z
N MET A 1 -3.82 7.87 12.52
CA MET A 1 -4.72 8.37 11.46
C MET A 1 -5.62 7.21 11.05
N LYS A 2 -6.87 7.43 10.63
CA LYS A 2 -7.67 6.30 10.13
C LYS A 2 -7.13 5.84 8.78
N LEU A 3 -7.14 4.53 8.54
CA LEU A 3 -6.63 3.94 7.29
C LEU A 3 -7.25 4.64 6.06
N HIS A 4 -8.57 4.82 6.03
CA HIS A 4 -9.24 5.44 4.89
C HIS A 4 -8.83 6.90 4.66
N GLU A 5 -8.62 7.70 5.73
CA GLU A 5 -8.15 9.08 5.60
C GLU A 5 -6.74 9.13 5.00
N LEU A 6 -5.87 8.19 5.41
CA LEU A 6 -4.52 8.09 4.88
C LEU A 6 -4.51 7.64 3.41
N VAL A 7 -5.34 6.66 3.06
CA VAL A 7 -5.50 6.19 1.68
C VAL A 7 -6.03 7.31 0.78
N GLU A 8 -7.11 7.98 1.20
CA GLU A 8 -7.67 9.12 0.45
C GLU A 8 -6.64 10.24 0.25
N TYR A 9 -5.86 10.55 1.29
CA TYR A 9 -4.77 11.51 1.19
C TYR A 9 -3.70 11.06 0.18
N LEU A 10 -3.24 9.81 0.25
CA LEU A 10 -2.19 9.29 -0.64
C LEU A 10 -2.67 9.20 -2.09
N ASP A 11 -3.89 8.73 -2.32
CA ASP A 11 -4.50 8.63 -3.66
C ASP A 11 -4.59 10.01 -4.32
N GLY A 12 -4.98 11.04 -3.56
CA GLY A 12 -5.03 12.42 -4.03
C GLY A 12 -3.64 13.04 -4.21
N TYR A 13 -2.72 12.82 -3.26
CA TYR A 13 -1.36 13.37 -3.31
C TYR A 13 -0.56 12.80 -4.49
N LEU A 14 -0.67 11.49 -4.72
CA LEU A 14 0.00 10.78 -5.81
C LEU A 14 -0.77 10.83 -7.12
N ARG A 15 -2.03 11.29 -7.10
CA ARG A 15 -2.91 11.42 -8.27
C ARG A 15 -3.07 10.10 -9.02
N VAL A 16 -3.23 8.99 -8.29
CA VAL A 16 -3.26 7.63 -8.85
C VAL A 16 -4.40 7.41 -9.84
N ALA A 17 -5.47 8.20 -9.75
CA ALA A 17 -6.59 8.18 -10.70
C ALA A 17 -6.30 8.94 -12.02
N GLU A 18 -5.29 9.83 -12.02
CA GLU A 18 -4.96 10.68 -13.17
C GLU A 18 -3.75 10.18 -13.95
N ILE A 19 -2.89 9.38 -13.33
CA ILE A 19 -1.65 8.89 -13.90
C ILE A 19 -1.85 7.41 -14.28
N PRO A 20 -1.93 7.09 -15.58
CA PRO A 20 -2.05 5.71 -16.02
C PRO A 20 -0.81 4.90 -15.65
N ASP A 21 -1.04 3.67 -15.17
CA ASP A 21 0.02 2.71 -14.86
C ASP A 21 0.00 1.55 -15.88
N TYR A 22 0.88 0.56 -15.67
CA TYR A 22 0.89 -0.68 -16.41
C TYR A 22 -0.51 -1.33 -16.43
N PRO A 23 -0.98 -1.85 -17.58
CA PRO A 23 -2.28 -2.50 -17.66
C PRO A 23 -2.46 -3.61 -16.63
N GLY A 24 -3.45 -3.48 -15.74
CA GLY A 24 -3.75 -4.45 -14.69
C GLY A 24 -3.09 -4.18 -13.34
N ALA A 25 -2.18 -3.19 -13.25
CA ALA A 25 -1.64 -2.71 -11.98
C ALA A 25 -2.74 -2.01 -11.16
N LEU A 26 -2.86 -2.40 -9.88
CA LEU A 26 -3.79 -1.78 -8.94
C LEU A 26 -3.07 -0.77 -8.06
N ASN A 27 -3.24 0.53 -8.32
CA ASN A 27 -2.77 1.59 -7.43
C ASN A 27 -3.75 1.86 -6.29
N GLY A 28 -3.23 2.32 -5.15
CA GLY A 28 -4.00 2.59 -3.93
C GLY A 28 -3.98 1.42 -2.94
N LEU A 29 -5.03 1.30 -2.13
CA LEU A 29 -5.15 0.25 -1.11
C LEU A 29 -5.40 -1.12 -1.76
N GLN A 30 -4.43 -2.01 -1.68
CA GLN A 30 -4.54 -3.37 -2.25
C GLN A 30 -5.12 -4.40 -1.27
N VAL A 31 -4.77 -4.31 0.02
CA VAL A 31 -5.25 -5.22 1.07
C VAL A 31 -5.59 -4.39 2.31
N GLU A 32 -6.83 -4.52 2.78
CA GLU A 32 -7.29 -3.83 4.00
C GLU A 32 -6.69 -4.45 5.26
N GLY A 33 -6.22 -3.60 6.18
CA GLY A 33 -5.60 -3.99 7.44
C GLY A 33 -6.34 -3.42 8.66
N THR A 34 -5.58 -2.97 9.66
CA THR A 34 -6.14 -2.33 10.85
C THR A 34 -6.76 -0.96 10.53
N ARG A 35 -7.76 -0.55 11.32
CA ARG A 35 -8.48 0.71 11.15
C ARG A 35 -7.63 1.93 11.48
N ASP A 36 -6.74 1.81 12.45
CA ASP A 36 -5.91 2.88 13.00
C ASP A 36 -4.44 2.64 12.66
N VAL A 37 -3.83 3.59 11.95
CA VAL A 37 -2.43 3.52 11.51
C VAL A 37 -1.58 4.44 12.38
N HIS A 38 -0.60 3.87 13.07
CA HIS A 38 0.38 4.56 13.90
C HIS A 38 1.82 4.37 13.39
N ARG A 39 2.12 3.24 12.76
CA ARG A 39 3.44 2.93 12.19
C ARG A 39 3.30 2.43 10.75
N ILE A 40 4.06 3.04 9.85
CA ILE A 40 4.12 2.66 8.44
C ILE A 40 5.53 2.11 8.15
N ALA A 41 5.59 0.91 7.59
CA ALA A 41 6.79 0.38 6.95
C ALA A 41 6.76 0.73 5.46
N VAL A 42 7.94 0.96 4.88
CA VAL A 42 8.09 1.25 3.45
C VAL A 42 9.06 0.28 2.81
N SER A 43 8.78 -0.15 1.57
CA SER A 43 9.63 -1.05 0.80
C SER A 43 9.46 -0.79 -0.70
N VAL A 44 10.37 -1.33 -1.53
CA VAL A 44 10.18 -1.33 -2.98
C VAL A 44 9.13 -2.37 -3.36
N ASP A 45 9.31 -3.64 -2.97
CA ASP A 45 8.45 -4.74 -3.38
C ASP A 45 7.54 -5.27 -2.26
N ALA A 46 6.33 -5.67 -2.63
CA ALA A 46 5.49 -6.57 -1.84
C ALA A 46 6.00 -8.01 -2.01
N SER A 47 6.71 -8.51 -1.00
CA SER A 47 7.25 -9.87 -0.95
C SER A 47 7.01 -10.46 0.43
N GLU A 48 7.10 -11.78 0.56
CA GLU A 48 7.01 -12.43 1.88
C GLU A 48 8.04 -11.85 2.87
N ALA A 49 9.26 -11.58 2.40
CA ALA A 49 10.32 -11.03 3.23
C ALA A 49 9.98 -9.62 3.75
N THR A 50 9.40 -8.76 2.90
CA THR A 50 9.05 -7.39 3.29
C THR A 50 7.82 -7.35 4.18
N VAL A 51 6.86 -8.25 3.97
CA VAL A 51 5.73 -8.46 4.89
C VAL A 51 6.23 -8.92 6.27
N ARG A 52 7.11 -9.93 6.33
CA ARG A 52 7.68 -10.40 7.60
C ARG A 52 8.44 -9.29 8.34
N ALA A 53 9.26 -8.51 7.62
CA ALA A 53 9.98 -7.39 8.21
C ALA A 53 9.03 -6.30 8.74
N ALA A 54 7.91 -6.03 8.06
CA ALA A 54 6.89 -5.09 8.55
C ALA A 54 6.21 -5.60 9.83
N VAL A 55 5.95 -6.91 9.94
CA VAL A 55 5.44 -7.55 11.15
C VAL A 55 6.45 -7.43 12.30
N ASP A 56 7.72 -7.76 12.07
CA ASP A 56 8.78 -7.64 13.08
C ASP A 56 8.96 -6.19 13.55
N ALA A 57 8.77 -5.23 12.65
CA ALA A 57 8.75 -3.80 12.95
C ALA A 57 7.46 -3.31 13.63
N ASN A 58 6.48 -4.18 13.87
CA ASN A 58 5.15 -3.84 14.40
C ASN A 58 4.49 -2.71 13.60
N ALA A 59 4.57 -2.77 12.28
CA ALA A 59 3.91 -1.81 11.40
C ALA A 59 2.41 -2.13 11.23
N ASP A 60 1.60 -1.09 11.22
CA ASP A 60 0.16 -1.18 10.97
C ASP A 60 -0.16 -1.18 9.47
N MET A 61 0.75 -0.65 8.67
CA MET A 61 0.64 -0.51 7.22
C MET A 61 2.02 -0.73 6.56
N LEU A 62 2.03 -1.43 5.43
CA LEU A 62 3.18 -1.55 4.53
C LEU A 62 2.86 -0.81 3.22
N LEU A 63 3.62 0.24 2.93
CA LEU A 63 3.55 0.98 1.67
C LEU A 63 4.67 0.52 0.75
N VAL A 64 4.32 0.14 -0.49
CA VAL A 64 5.27 -0.39 -1.49
C VAL A 64 5.17 0.34 -2.81
N HIS A 65 6.22 0.26 -3.63
CA HIS A 65 6.17 0.69 -5.02
C HIS A 65 5.59 -0.40 -5.93
N HIS A 66 6.07 -1.63 -5.81
CA HIS A 66 5.58 -2.79 -6.55
C HIS A 66 4.61 -3.58 -5.67
N GLY A 67 3.32 -3.48 -5.96
CA GLY A 67 2.26 -4.17 -5.23
C GLY A 67 2.10 -5.65 -5.61
N LEU A 68 1.02 -6.26 -5.12
CA LEU A 68 0.64 -7.65 -5.34
C LEU A 68 -0.10 -7.85 -6.67
N PHE A 69 -0.93 -6.90 -7.07
CA PHE A 69 -1.86 -7.06 -8.20
C PHE A 69 -1.36 -6.33 -9.45
N TRP A 70 -1.08 -7.13 -10.49
CA TRP A 70 -0.60 -6.67 -11.80
C TRP A 70 -1.46 -7.16 -12.97
N ASP A 71 -2.23 -8.23 -12.78
CA ASP A 71 -3.02 -8.88 -13.84
C ASP A 71 -4.51 -9.05 -13.48
N GLY A 72 -4.97 -8.42 -12.39
CA GLY A 72 -6.39 -8.44 -11.99
C GLY A 72 -7.01 -9.81 -11.68
N ASN A 73 -6.20 -10.85 -11.46
CA ASN A 73 -6.64 -12.22 -11.10
C ASN A 73 -6.17 -12.62 -9.70
#